data_AF-A0A7X8QSM3-F1
#
_entry.id   AF-A0A7X8QSM3-F1
#
_cell.length_a   1.000
_cell.length_b   1.000
_cell.length_c   1.000
_cell.angle_alpha   90.00
_cell.angle_beta   90.00
_cell.angle_gamma   90.00
#
_symmetry.space_group_name_H-M   'P 1'
#
loop_
_entity.id
_entity.type
_entity.pdbx_description
1 polymer ?
#
loop_
_entity_poly.entity_id
_entity_poly.type
_entity_poly.pdbx_seq_one_letter_code
_entity_poly.pdbx_strand_id
1 'polypeptide(L)'
;GMQFVAATGGFAMFGPTGMLVATIASGFMTVSCFLLIAPVQIEMLELGRQYKVSSRQVSSGLWLGLLAGILLGGFAVLCWAYGFGGDSVRMTWQFQQNWSYDGYRAAELAIDRAMTTGSLHKPETACMNIFANPNAKGLAIGAVITIVLAVLRSMFMWFPLHPLGYVLAGSHLMAGAGNANMHAGFWLAAFLAWLIRIVVLKVGGARAIREGLTPFCVGMFLAAVTSMIMFDIAGLVLRCFGVADVYNGVP
;
A
#
# COMPACT_ATOMS: atom_id res chain seq x y z
N GLY A 1 4.48 9.21 -5.87
CA GLY A 1 4.51 10.58 -5.34
C GLY A 1 5.87 11.22 -5.50
N MET A 2 6.88 10.72 -4.79
CA MET A 2 8.21 11.37 -4.71
C MET A 2 8.95 11.53 -6.06
N GLN A 3 8.77 10.61 -7.02
CA GLN A 3 9.38 10.70 -8.35
C GLN A 3 8.92 11.94 -9.14
N PHE A 4 7.66 12.33 -9.00
CA PHE A 4 7.14 13.56 -9.61
C PHE A 4 7.76 14.80 -8.96
N VAL A 5 7.78 14.84 -7.62
CA VAL A 5 8.37 15.95 -6.86
C VAL A 5 9.86 16.11 -7.18
N ALA A 6 10.59 15.00 -7.26
CA ALA A 6 11.99 14.98 -7.70
C ALA A 6 12.18 15.44 -9.14
N ALA A 7 11.28 15.06 -10.06
CA ALA A 7 11.31 15.54 -11.44
C ALA A 7 11.05 17.06 -11.55
N THR A 8 10.19 17.62 -10.70
CA THR A 8 9.90 19.07 -10.65
C THR A 8 10.97 19.92 -9.95
N GLY A 9 12.07 19.32 -9.49
CA GLY A 9 13.21 20.02 -8.87
C GLY A 9 13.52 19.59 -7.43
N GLY A 10 12.65 18.81 -6.79
CA GLY A 10 12.90 18.22 -5.48
C GLY A 10 13.35 19.23 -4.42
N PHE A 11 14.40 18.90 -3.68
CA PHE A 11 14.97 19.73 -2.62
C PHE A 11 15.45 21.11 -3.09
N ALA A 12 15.90 21.26 -4.34
CA ALA A 12 16.35 22.54 -4.86
C ALA A 12 15.22 23.55 -5.04
N MET A 13 13.98 23.06 -5.27
CA MET A 13 12.79 23.88 -5.50
C MET A 13 11.95 24.02 -4.22
N PHE A 14 11.69 22.91 -3.52
CA PHE A 14 10.77 22.85 -2.38
C PHE A 14 11.46 22.97 -1.01
N GLY A 15 12.80 22.92 -0.99
CA GLY A 15 13.59 22.88 0.24
C GLY A 15 13.35 21.61 1.08
N PRO A 16 14.09 21.45 2.19
CA PRO A 16 13.93 20.30 3.08
C PRO A 16 12.52 20.18 3.65
N THR A 17 11.95 21.29 4.15
CA THR A 17 10.62 21.30 4.78
C THR A 17 9.51 20.89 3.81
N GLY A 18 9.53 21.39 2.56
CA GLY A 18 8.54 21.01 1.56
C GLY A 18 8.65 19.53 1.16
N MET A 19 9.88 19.03 1.05
CA MET A 19 10.14 17.62 0.78
C MET A 19 9.73 16.71 1.93
N LEU A 20 9.87 17.16 3.19
CA LEU A 20 9.45 16.41 4.37
C LEU A 20 7.93 16.24 4.39
N VAL A 21 7.19 17.33 4.16
CA VAL A 21 5.71 17.29 4.07
C VAL A 21 5.25 16.37 2.95
N ALA A 22 5.89 16.46 1.78
CA ALA A 22 5.57 15.58 0.65
C ALA A 22 5.87 14.10 0.95
N THR A 23 6.92 13.82 1.72
CA THR A 23 7.29 12.46 2.15
C THR A 23 6.26 11.90 3.15
N ILE A 24 5.86 12.70 4.15
CA ILE A 24 4.79 12.34 5.10
C ILE A 24 3.48 12.03 4.36
N ALA A 25 3.06 12.94 3.46
CA ALA A 25 1.84 12.78 2.69
C ALA A 25 1.90 11.54 1.76
N SER A 26 3.07 11.29 1.15
CA SER A 26 3.30 10.09 0.35
C SER A 26 3.15 8.84 1.21
N GLY A 27 3.75 8.78 2.40
CA GLY A 27 3.67 7.62 3.30
C GLY A 27 2.24 7.22 3.64
N PHE A 28 1.37 8.19 3.90
CA PHE A 28 -0.06 7.93 4.15
C PHE A 28 -0.78 7.32 2.93
N MET A 29 -0.40 7.76 1.72
CA MET A 29 -1.05 7.33 0.48
C MET A 29 -0.49 6.01 -0.06
N THR A 30 0.80 5.72 0.11
CA THR A 30 1.48 4.63 -0.63
C THR A 30 1.40 3.25 0.01
N VAL A 31 1.17 3.14 1.31
CA VAL A 31 1.44 1.87 2.02
C VAL A 31 0.30 0.86 1.90
N SER A 32 -0.97 1.27 1.81
CA SER A 32 -2.07 0.30 1.72
C SER A 32 -3.41 0.82 1.17
N CYS A 33 -3.70 2.12 1.30
CA CYS A 33 -5.08 2.60 1.14
C CYS A 33 -5.45 3.01 -0.29
N PHE A 34 -4.49 3.35 -1.15
CA PHE A 34 -4.79 4.01 -2.43
C PHE A 34 -5.74 3.20 -3.33
N LEU A 35 -5.56 1.87 -3.43
CA LEU A 35 -6.42 1.02 -4.24
C LEU A 35 -7.73 0.61 -3.55
N LEU A 36 -7.85 0.82 -2.24
CA LEU A 36 -9.05 0.49 -1.48
C LEU A 36 -10.03 1.66 -1.39
N ILE A 37 -9.57 2.91 -1.48
CA ILE A 37 -10.43 4.09 -1.30
C ILE A 37 -11.61 4.09 -2.28
N ALA A 38 -11.35 3.96 -3.58
CA ALA A 38 -12.40 4.01 -4.60
C ALA A 38 -13.39 2.82 -4.52
N PRO A 39 -12.97 1.54 -4.47
CA PRO A 39 -13.91 0.43 -4.38
C PRO A 39 -14.72 0.44 -3.09
N VAL A 40 -14.11 0.77 -1.94
CA VAL A 40 -14.82 0.86 -0.66
C VAL A 40 -15.87 1.97 -0.70
N GLN A 41 -15.57 3.11 -1.34
CA GLN A 41 -16.56 4.17 -1.51
C GLN A 41 -17.75 3.72 -2.36
N ILE A 42 -17.50 3.01 -3.47
CA ILE A 42 -18.57 2.50 -4.35
C ILE A 42 -19.42 1.45 -3.60
N GLU A 43 -18.79 0.53 -2.89
CA GLU A 43 -19.49 -0.49 -2.11
C GLU A 43 -20.36 0.13 -1.00
N MET A 44 -19.84 1.12 -0.28
CA MET A 44 -20.59 1.85 0.74
C MET A 44 -21.80 2.60 0.17
N LEU A 45 -21.68 3.18 -1.04
CA LEU A 45 -22.80 3.81 -1.73
C LEU A 45 -23.86 2.79 -2.15
N GLU A 46 -23.44 1.62 -2.63
CA GLU A 46 -24.34 0.55 -3.05
C GLU A 46 -25.06 -0.08 -1.85
N LEU A 47 -24.37 -0.28 -0.72
CA LEU A 47 -24.99 -0.68 0.55
C LEU A 47 -26.00 0.36 1.03
N GLY A 48 -25.64 1.65 0.97
CA GLY A 48 -26.57 2.74 1.27
C GLY A 48 -27.85 2.67 0.42
N ARG A 49 -27.71 2.36 -0.88
CA ARG A 49 -28.84 2.18 -1.80
C ARG A 49 -29.68 0.95 -1.47
N GLN A 50 -29.07 -0.19 -1.20
CA GLN A 50 -29.77 -1.45 -0.87
C GLN A 50 -30.56 -1.34 0.44
N TYR A 51 -29.96 -0.74 1.47
CA TYR A 51 -30.58 -0.56 2.78
C TYR A 51 -31.39 0.73 2.92
N LYS A 52 -31.56 1.50 1.83
CA LYS A 52 -32.28 2.80 1.80
C LYS A 52 -31.77 3.81 2.84
N VAL A 53 -30.47 3.77 3.14
CA VAL A 53 -29.81 4.69 4.05
C VAL A 53 -29.41 5.95 3.28
N SER A 54 -29.67 7.13 3.86
CA SER A 54 -29.29 8.39 3.22
C SER A 54 -27.76 8.52 3.11
N SER A 55 -27.27 9.12 2.02
CA SER A 55 -25.83 9.32 1.81
C SER A 55 -25.16 10.11 2.95
N ARG A 56 -25.92 10.96 3.65
CA ARG A 56 -25.45 11.72 4.81
C ARG A 56 -25.17 10.81 6.01
N GLN A 57 -26.04 9.83 6.27
CA GLN A 57 -25.84 8.86 7.34
C GLN A 57 -24.68 7.91 7.02
N VAL A 58 -24.51 7.50 5.76
CA VAL A 58 -23.34 6.73 5.33
C VAL A 58 -22.05 7.53 5.59
N SER A 59 -22.02 8.81 5.21
CA SER A 59 -20.88 9.68 5.48
C SER A 59 -20.60 9.85 6.97
N SER A 60 -21.63 10.06 7.79
CA SER A 60 -21.47 10.15 9.26
C SER A 60 -20.93 8.85 9.85
N GLY A 61 -21.38 7.69 9.36
CA GLY A 61 -20.86 6.38 9.77
C GLY A 61 -19.37 6.21 9.43
N LEU A 62 -18.97 6.64 8.22
CA LEU A 62 -17.56 6.61 7.81
C LEU A 62 -16.68 7.53 8.67
N TRP A 63 -17.17 8.74 8.99
CA TRP A 63 -16.46 9.65 9.89
C TRP A 63 -16.34 9.10 11.31
N LEU A 64 -17.41 8.52 11.85
CA LEU A 64 -17.38 7.86 13.16
C LEU A 64 -16.39 6.69 13.17
N GLY A 65 -16.39 5.86 12.14
CA GLY A 65 -15.44 4.75 12.00
C GLY A 65 -13.99 5.23 11.93
N LEU A 66 -13.72 6.29 11.16
CA LEU A 66 -12.38 6.90 11.08
C LEU A 66 -11.92 7.43 12.45
N LEU A 67 -12.76 8.20 13.13
CA LEU A 67 -12.44 8.76 14.44
C LEU A 67 -12.25 7.66 15.49
N ALA A 68 -13.14 6.66 15.53
CA ALA A 68 -13.01 5.51 16.42
C ALA A 68 -11.73 4.73 16.15
N GLY A 69 -11.38 4.51 14.88
CA GLY A 69 -10.13 3.85 14.49
C GLY A 69 -8.89 4.62 14.95
N ILE A 70 -8.87 5.94 14.76
CA ILE A 70 -7.76 6.79 15.21
C ILE A 70 -7.64 6.78 16.73
N LEU A 71 -8.76 6.97 17.45
CA LEU A 71 -8.75 7.09 18.91
C LEU A 71 -8.44 5.75 19.59
N LEU A 72 -9.17 4.69 19.23
CA LEU A 72 -8.99 3.37 19.84
C LEU A 72 -7.68 2.73 19.41
N GLY A 73 -7.35 2.79 18.11
CA GLY A 73 -6.09 2.26 17.58
C GLY A 73 -4.89 3.04 18.11
N GLY A 74 -4.96 4.38 18.11
CA GLY A 74 -3.93 5.23 18.67
C GLY A 74 -3.72 4.99 20.17
N PHE A 75 -4.80 4.88 20.94
CA PHE A 75 -4.73 4.56 22.37
C PHE A 75 -4.06 3.20 22.62
N ALA A 76 -4.46 2.16 21.89
CA ALA A 76 -3.87 0.83 22.03
C ALA A 76 -2.36 0.83 21.70
N VAL A 77 -1.96 1.48 20.61
CA VAL A 77 -0.54 1.63 20.23
C VAL A 77 0.23 2.39 21.31
N LEU A 78 -0.32 3.47 21.86
CA LEU A 78 0.31 4.21 22.95
C LEU A 78 0.47 3.36 24.21
N CYS A 79 -0.57 2.61 24.61
CA CYS A 79 -0.47 1.71 25.76
C CYS A 79 0.63 0.66 25.57
N TRP A 80 0.77 0.09 24.37
CA TRP A 80 1.86 -0.85 24.08
C TRP A 80 3.23 -0.16 24.06
N ALA A 81 3.33 1.02 23.45
CA ALA A 81 4.56 1.79 23.36
C ALA A 81 5.10 2.18 24.74
N TYR A 82 4.22 2.64 25.64
CA TYR A 82 4.59 3.01 27.01
C TYR A 82 4.77 1.80 27.92
N GLY A 83 4.00 0.72 27.71
CA GLY A 83 4.04 -0.47 28.56
C GLY A 83 5.26 -1.36 28.33
N PHE A 84 5.56 -1.67 27.07
CA PHE A 84 6.70 -2.53 26.71
C PHE A 84 7.95 -1.70 26.37
N GLY A 85 7.79 -0.45 25.93
CA GLY A 85 8.85 0.36 25.33
C GLY A 85 8.84 0.21 23.81
N GLY A 86 8.75 1.32 23.07
CA GLY A 86 8.56 1.28 21.60
C GLY A 86 9.60 0.45 20.82
N ASP A 87 10.85 0.39 21.31
CA ASP A 87 11.93 -0.38 20.68
C ASP A 87 11.98 -1.87 21.09
N SER A 88 11.23 -2.28 22.12
CA SER A 88 11.20 -3.68 22.58
C SER A 88 10.03 -4.48 21.98
N VAL A 89 9.05 -3.80 21.37
CA VAL A 89 7.90 -4.45 20.72
C VAL A 89 8.36 -5.16 19.45
N ARG A 90 7.99 -6.44 19.26
CA ARG A 90 8.38 -7.26 18.09
C ARG A 90 8.12 -6.56 16.74
N MET A 91 7.07 -5.75 16.65
CA MET A 91 6.73 -4.94 15.47
C MET A 91 7.22 -3.50 15.63
N THR A 92 8.53 -3.26 15.48
CA THR A 92 9.13 -1.94 15.67
C THR A 92 8.92 -0.97 14.51
N TRP A 93 8.48 -1.44 13.33
CA TRP A 93 8.35 -0.64 12.09
C TRP A 93 7.47 0.62 12.23
N GLN A 94 6.56 0.63 13.21
CA GLN A 94 5.71 1.77 13.54
C GLN A 94 6.48 2.89 14.26
N PHE A 95 7.45 2.52 15.09
CA PHE A 95 8.29 3.45 15.86
C PHE A 95 9.57 3.80 15.09
N GLN A 96 10.14 2.83 14.39
CA GLN A 96 11.32 2.96 13.56
C GLN A 96 10.92 3.30 12.13
N GLN A 97 10.56 4.57 11.91
CA GLN A 97 10.14 5.10 10.60
C GLN A 97 11.29 5.21 9.57
N ASN A 98 12.47 4.68 9.90
CA ASN A 98 13.65 4.68 9.01
C ASN A 98 13.29 4.14 7.63
N TRP A 99 12.51 3.07 7.51
CA TRP A 99 12.13 2.48 6.21
C TRP A 99 11.43 3.47 5.26
N SER A 100 10.72 4.48 5.78
CA SER A 100 10.03 5.50 4.98
C SER A 100 10.91 6.73 4.73
N TYR A 101 11.66 7.15 5.76
CA TYR A 101 12.48 8.37 5.70
C TYR A 101 13.93 8.14 5.24
N ASP A 102 14.38 6.91 5.03
CA ASP A 102 15.79 6.64 4.68
C ASP A 102 16.18 7.34 3.38
N GLY A 103 15.33 7.22 2.35
CA GLY A 103 15.52 7.90 1.08
C GLY A 103 15.49 9.41 1.20
N TYR A 104 14.63 9.96 2.07
CA TYR A 104 14.57 11.40 2.34
C TYR A 104 15.87 11.89 3.02
N ARG A 105 16.32 11.22 4.08
CA ARG A 105 17.53 11.60 4.84
C ARG A 105 18.79 11.50 3.99
N ALA A 106 18.91 10.43 3.19
CA ALA A 106 20.03 10.27 2.28
C ALA A 106 20.07 11.39 1.22
N ALA A 107 18.91 11.78 0.71
CA ALA A 107 18.78 12.89 -0.24
C ALA A 107 19.07 14.25 0.41
N GLU A 108 18.60 14.48 1.63
CA GLU A 108 18.88 15.70 2.40
C GLU A 108 20.40 15.86 2.67
N LEU A 109 21.06 14.80 3.13
CA LEU A 109 22.51 14.78 3.33
C LEU A 109 23.29 15.02 2.03
N ALA A 110 22.81 14.50 0.90
CA ALA A 110 23.43 14.73 -0.40
C ALA A 110 23.30 16.20 -0.84
N ILE A 111 22.17 16.85 -0.55
CA ILE A 111 21.94 18.26 -0.85
C ILE A 111 22.76 19.17 0.06
N ASP A 112 22.89 18.85 1.34
CA ASP A 112 23.73 19.62 2.26
C ASP A 112 25.22 19.61 1.83
N ARG A 113 25.71 18.45 1.37
CA ARG A 113 27.03 18.34 0.70
C ARG A 113 27.11 19.11 -0.62
N ALA A 114 26.02 19.20 -1.37
CA ALA A 114 25.97 19.97 -2.61
C ALA A 114 25.95 21.50 -2.36
N MET A 115 25.31 21.95 -1.27
CA MET A 115 25.29 23.36 -0.80
C MET A 115 26.67 23.81 -0.38
N THR A 116 27.34 23.01 0.45
CA THR A 116 28.71 23.31 0.91
C THR A 116 29.74 23.35 -0.22
N THR A 117 29.51 22.59 -1.30
CA THR A 117 30.39 22.56 -2.49
C THR A 117 29.95 23.51 -3.62
N GLY A 118 28.87 24.27 -3.43
CA GLY A 118 28.34 25.19 -4.45
C GLY A 118 27.81 24.49 -5.72
N SER A 119 27.50 23.20 -5.65
CA SER A 119 27.28 22.33 -6.80
C SER A 119 25.81 21.99 -7.09
N LEU A 120 24.85 22.71 -6.50
CA LEU A 120 23.41 22.37 -6.63
C LEU A 120 22.84 22.49 -8.04
N HIS A 121 23.39 23.39 -8.84
CA HIS A 121 22.85 23.75 -10.15
C HIS A 121 23.73 23.13 -11.24
N LYS A 122 23.82 21.80 -11.25
CA LYS A 122 24.36 21.09 -12.40
C LYS A 122 23.24 20.87 -13.44
N PRO A 123 23.53 20.86 -14.75
CA PRO A 123 22.51 20.68 -15.80
C PRO A 123 21.63 19.42 -15.61
N GLU A 124 22.17 18.40 -14.94
CA GLU A 124 21.52 17.14 -14.57
C GLU A 124 20.41 17.26 -13.50
N THR A 125 20.39 18.33 -12.70
CA THR A 125 19.36 18.59 -11.68
C THR A 125 18.29 19.60 -12.12
N ALA A 126 18.37 20.11 -13.35
CA ALA A 126 17.38 21.04 -13.89
C ALA A 126 15.96 20.44 -13.82
N CYS A 127 15.02 21.23 -13.31
CA CYS A 127 13.63 20.82 -13.16
C CYS A 127 13.03 20.44 -14.52
N MET A 128 12.32 19.31 -14.56
CA MET A 128 11.63 18.76 -15.73
C MET A 128 12.49 18.58 -17.00
N ASN A 129 13.82 18.58 -16.90
CA ASN A 129 14.67 18.29 -18.06
C ASN A 129 14.66 16.79 -18.35
N ILE A 130 13.83 16.36 -19.30
CA ILE A 130 13.65 14.95 -19.69
C ILE A 130 14.98 14.31 -20.15
N PHE A 131 15.92 15.09 -20.69
CA PHE A 131 17.18 14.55 -21.21
C PHE A 131 18.25 14.40 -20.14
N ALA A 132 18.37 15.39 -19.25
CA ALA A 132 19.43 15.45 -18.24
C ALA A 132 19.02 14.88 -16.88
N ASN A 133 17.75 14.99 -16.49
CA ASN A 133 17.25 14.51 -15.20
C ASN A 133 16.69 13.08 -15.34
N PRO A 134 17.32 12.07 -14.70
CA PRO A 134 16.87 10.68 -14.78
C PRO A 134 15.44 10.45 -14.29
N ASN A 135 14.99 11.19 -13.28
CA ASN A 135 13.64 11.05 -12.72
C ASN A 135 12.59 11.62 -13.68
N ALA A 136 12.87 12.77 -14.30
CA ALA A 136 12.00 13.35 -15.33
C ALA A 136 11.93 12.45 -16.57
N LYS A 137 13.06 11.85 -16.95
CA LYS A 137 13.13 10.85 -18.03
C LYS A 137 12.26 9.63 -17.73
N GLY A 138 12.40 9.04 -16.54
CA GLY A 138 11.61 7.90 -16.11
C GLY A 138 10.11 8.21 -16.10
N LEU A 139 9.72 9.38 -15.60
CA LEU A 139 8.33 9.83 -15.62
C LEU A 139 7.79 10.00 -17.05
N ALA A 140 8.57 10.62 -17.94
CA ALA A 140 8.18 10.81 -19.34
C ALA A 140 8.01 9.47 -20.07
N ILE A 141 8.96 8.55 -19.90
CA ILE A 141 8.89 7.19 -20.47
C ILE A 141 7.65 6.47 -19.95
N GLY A 142 7.41 6.49 -18.63
CA GLY A 142 6.24 5.86 -18.03
C GLY A 142 4.92 6.45 -18.53
N ALA A 143 4.85 7.77 -18.68
CA ALA A 143 3.68 8.46 -19.24
C ALA A 143 3.44 8.07 -20.70
N VAL A 144 4.48 8.08 -21.54
CA VAL A 144 4.38 7.69 -22.96
C VAL A 144 3.93 6.25 -23.09
N ILE A 145 4.55 5.31 -22.36
CA ILE A 145 4.15 3.90 -22.41
C ILE A 145 2.70 3.73 -21.96
N THR A 146 2.29 4.41 -20.89
CA THR A 146 0.90 4.33 -20.40
C THR A 146 -0.10 4.85 -21.43
N ILE A 147 0.20 5.99 -22.08
CA ILE A 147 -0.63 6.55 -23.14
C ILE A 147 -0.70 5.60 -24.33
N VAL A 148 0.44 5.06 -24.78
CA VAL A 148 0.50 4.10 -25.89
C VAL A 148 -0.34 2.86 -25.57
N LEU A 149 -0.20 2.29 -24.38
CA LEU A 149 -1.00 1.14 -23.94
C LEU A 149 -2.49 1.48 -23.86
N ALA A 150 -2.85 2.67 -23.38
CA ALA A 150 -4.24 3.12 -23.33
C ALA A 150 -4.86 3.30 -24.72
N VAL A 151 -4.13 3.92 -25.65
CA VAL A 151 -4.55 4.12 -27.03
C VAL A 151 -4.68 2.77 -27.75
N LEU A 152 -3.66 1.91 -27.68
CA LEU A 152 -3.70 0.58 -28.29
C LEU A 152 -4.86 -0.25 -27.75
N ARG A 153 -5.14 -0.18 -26.45
CA ARG A 153 -6.30 -0.87 -25.86
C ARG A 153 -7.64 -0.27 -26.30
N SER A 154 -7.72 1.04 -26.55
CA SER A 154 -8.93 1.68 -27.09
C SER A 154 -9.19 1.32 -28.56
N MET A 155 -8.14 1.11 -29.34
CA MET A 155 -8.24 0.77 -30.77
C MET A 155 -8.40 -0.74 -30.99
N PHE A 156 -7.77 -1.57 -30.16
CA PHE A 156 -7.75 -3.03 -30.30
C PHE A 156 -8.38 -3.69 -29.09
N MET A 157 -9.62 -4.13 -29.23
CA MET A 157 -10.38 -4.81 -28.16
C MET A 157 -9.70 -6.11 -27.67
N TRP A 158 -8.87 -6.75 -28.50
CA TRP A 158 -8.15 -7.98 -28.15
C TRP A 158 -6.79 -7.75 -27.46
N PHE A 159 -6.30 -6.51 -27.37
CA PHE A 159 -4.94 -6.24 -26.91
C PHE A 159 -4.73 -6.73 -25.46
N PRO A 160 -3.73 -7.61 -25.21
CA PRO A 160 -3.63 -8.31 -23.93
C PRO A 160 -3.03 -7.47 -22.79
N LEU A 161 -2.28 -6.41 -23.11
CA LEU A 161 -1.62 -5.58 -22.10
C LEU A 161 -2.56 -4.47 -21.60
N HIS A 162 -2.79 -4.45 -20.29
CA HIS A 162 -3.63 -3.45 -19.66
C HIS A 162 -2.77 -2.29 -19.12
N PRO A 163 -3.06 -1.02 -19.47
CA PRO A 163 -2.29 0.14 -18.98
C PRO A 163 -2.27 0.22 -17.45
N LEU A 164 -3.38 -0.15 -16.80
CA LEU A 164 -3.46 -0.23 -15.34
C LEU A 164 -2.43 -1.19 -14.73
N GLY A 165 -2.17 -2.35 -15.36
CA GLY A 165 -1.18 -3.31 -14.85
C GLY A 165 0.24 -2.73 -14.88
N TYR A 166 0.56 -1.97 -15.94
CA TYR A 166 1.84 -1.28 -16.07
C TYR A 166 2.02 -0.20 -14.99
N VAL A 167 1.01 0.65 -14.78
CA VAL A 167 1.05 1.71 -13.77
C VAL A 167 1.14 1.14 -12.35
N LEU A 168 0.41 0.06 -12.06
CA LEU A 168 0.36 -0.54 -10.74
C LEU A 168 1.60 -1.38 -10.40
N ALA A 169 2.39 -1.82 -11.40
CA ALA A 169 3.54 -2.69 -11.17
C ALA A 169 4.58 -2.11 -10.21
N GLY A 170 4.74 -0.78 -10.18
CA GLY A 170 5.63 -0.07 -9.25
C GLY A 170 5.01 0.29 -7.89
N SER A 171 3.77 -0.11 -7.62
CA SER A 171 3.11 0.19 -6.35
C SER A 171 3.59 -0.74 -5.22
N HIS A 172 3.61 -0.25 -3.97
CA HIS A 172 3.99 -1.08 -2.82
C HIS A 172 3.09 -2.31 -2.63
N LEU A 173 1.83 -2.23 -3.05
CA LEU A 173 0.92 -3.38 -3.08
C LEU A 173 1.40 -4.50 -4.01
N MET A 174 2.06 -4.14 -5.12
CA MET A 174 2.60 -5.10 -6.07
C MET A 174 4.03 -5.55 -5.71
N ALA A 175 4.84 -4.67 -5.12
CA ALA A 175 6.24 -4.93 -4.79
C ALA A 175 6.46 -5.62 -3.43
N GLY A 176 5.48 -5.55 -2.52
CA GLY A 176 5.62 -6.01 -1.14
C GLY A 176 5.91 -4.83 -0.18
N ALA A 177 5.21 -4.80 0.95
CA ALA A 177 5.37 -3.74 1.94
C ALA A 177 6.52 -4.08 2.90
N GLY A 178 7.62 -3.34 2.79
CA GLY A 178 8.72 -3.38 3.74
C GLY A 178 9.59 -4.64 3.65
N ASN A 179 10.70 -4.59 4.36
CA ASN A 179 11.87 -5.45 4.31
C ASN A 179 11.59 -6.89 4.81
N ALA A 180 10.32 -7.27 4.90
CA ALA A 180 9.90 -8.62 5.19
C ALA A 180 10.02 -9.43 3.90
N ASN A 181 11.10 -10.21 3.80
CA ASN A 181 11.34 -11.22 2.77
C ASN A 181 10.34 -12.39 2.81
N MET A 182 9.11 -12.16 3.24
CA MET A 182 8.11 -13.19 3.36
C MET A 182 6.89 -12.72 2.58
N HIS A 183 6.47 -13.59 1.67
CA HIS A 183 5.29 -13.51 0.82
C HIS A 183 5.49 -12.67 -0.45
N ALA A 184 5.72 -13.40 -1.54
CA ALA A 184 5.63 -12.94 -2.92
C ALA A 184 4.58 -11.83 -3.08
N GLY A 185 4.99 -10.70 -3.66
CA GLY A 185 4.07 -9.63 -4.03
C GLY A 185 2.85 -10.16 -4.77
N PHE A 186 1.76 -9.39 -4.76
CA PHE A 186 0.43 -9.76 -5.29
C PHE A 186 0.46 -10.52 -6.64
N TRP A 187 1.47 -10.28 -7.48
CA TRP A 187 1.74 -11.01 -8.72
C TRP A 187 1.64 -12.53 -8.64
N LEU A 188 2.27 -13.18 -7.65
CA LEU A 188 2.23 -14.64 -7.56
C LEU A 188 0.84 -15.14 -7.17
N ALA A 189 0.20 -14.47 -6.21
CA ALA A 189 -1.16 -14.80 -5.78
C ALA A 189 -2.17 -14.58 -6.92
N ALA A 190 -2.03 -13.49 -7.68
CA ALA A 190 -2.86 -13.19 -8.84
C ALA A 190 -2.66 -14.21 -9.97
N PHE A 191 -1.40 -14.60 -10.24
CA PHE A 191 -1.09 -15.66 -11.20
C PHE A 191 -1.69 -17.00 -10.78
N LEU A 192 -1.55 -17.38 -9.51
CA LEU A 192 -2.12 -18.62 -9.00
C LEU A 192 -3.66 -18.60 -9.05
N ALA A 193 -4.29 -17.48 -8.68
CA ALA A 193 -5.74 -17.31 -8.79
C ALA A 193 -6.21 -17.43 -10.24
N TRP A 194 -5.49 -16.84 -11.19
CA TRP A 194 -5.77 -16.97 -12.63
C TRP A 194 -5.60 -18.42 -13.12
N LEU A 195 -4.54 -19.10 -12.70
CA LEU A 195 -4.28 -20.50 -13.06
C LEU A 195 -5.38 -21.42 -12.52
N ILE A 196 -5.71 -21.32 -11.23
CA ILE A 196 -6.80 -22.08 -10.60
C ILE A 196 -8.10 -21.83 -11.35
N ARG A 197 -8.41 -20.57 -11.67
CA ARG A 197 -9.62 -20.21 -12.41
C ARG A 197 -9.66 -20.87 -13.79
N ILE A 198 -8.55 -20.89 -14.54
CA ILE A 198 -8.50 -21.56 -15.85
C ILE A 198 -8.71 -23.06 -15.71
N VAL A 199 -8.06 -23.70 -14.76
CA VAL A 199 -8.19 -25.14 -14.52
C VAL A 199 -9.64 -25.49 -14.18
N VAL A 200 -10.26 -24.76 -13.26
CA VAL A 200 -11.65 -24.99 -12.84
C VAL A 200 -12.63 -24.73 -13.99
N LEU A 201 -12.42 -23.69 -14.80
CA LEU A 201 -13.23 -23.44 -15.99
C LEU A 201 -13.14 -24.57 -17.01
N LYS A 202 -11.94 -25.11 -17.24
CA LYS A 202 -11.73 -26.20 -18.20
C LYS A 202 -12.32 -27.53 -17.74
N VAL A 203 -12.32 -27.80 -16.43
CA VAL A 203 -12.79 -29.08 -15.88
C VAL A 203 -14.30 -29.06 -15.59
N GLY A 204 -14.82 -27.98 -14.99
CA GLY A 204 -16.19 -27.94 -14.45
C GLY A 204 -17.10 -26.86 -15.05
N GLY A 205 -16.62 -26.09 -16.03
CA GLY A 205 -17.38 -25.00 -16.65
C GLY A 205 -17.71 -23.85 -15.69
N ALA A 206 -18.58 -22.93 -16.13
CA ALA A 206 -18.94 -21.74 -15.36
C ALA A 206 -19.70 -22.04 -14.05
N ARG A 207 -20.39 -23.19 -14.00
CA ARG A 207 -21.17 -23.62 -12.82
C ARG A 207 -20.26 -24.00 -11.65
N ALA A 208 -19.15 -24.69 -11.91
CA ALA A 208 -18.18 -25.07 -10.88
C ALA A 208 -17.54 -23.87 -10.17
N ILE A 209 -17.35 -22.75 -10.86
CA ILE A 209 -16.85 -21.52 -10.24
C ILE A 209 -17.89 -20.91 -9.29
N ARG A 210 -19.13 -20.77 -9.75
CA ARG A 210 -20.18 -20.09 -8.98
C ARG A 210 -20.62 -20.93 -7.78
N GLU A 211 -20.83 -22.22 -7.97
CA GLU A 211 -21.39 -23.10 -6.93
C GLU A 211 -20.33 -23.76 -6.06
N GLY A 212 -19.08 -23.90 -6.53
CA GLY A 212 -18.01 -24.57 -5.78
C GLY A 212 -16.90 -23.63 -5.32
N LEU A 213 -16.20 -23.01 -6.28
CA LEU A 213 -14.97 -22.26 -5.99
C LEU A 213 -15.23 -20.99 -5.16
N THR A 214 -16.29 -20.26 -5.48
CA THR A 214 -16.66 -19.02 -4.79
C THR A 214 -16.97 -19.25 -3.31
N PRO A 215 -17.90 -20.16 -2.93
CA PRO A 215 -18.17 -20.43 -1.51
C PRO A 215 -16.95 -21.05 -0.80
N PHE A 216 -16.12 -21.84 -1.49
CA PHE A 216 -14.86 -22.35 -0.93
C PHE A 216 -13.89 -21.22 -0.57
N CYS A 217 -13.64 -20.26 -1.47
CA CYS A 217 -12.78 -19.12 -1.20
C CYS A 217 -13.32 -18.23 -0.07
N VAL A 218 -14.63 -18.00 -0.02
CA VAL A 218 -15.27 -17.28 1.09
C VAL A 218 -15.10 -18.05 2.40
N GLY A 219 -15.26 -19.38 2.39
CA GLY A 219 -15.03 -20.25 3.54
C GLY A 219 -13.59 -20.22 4.02
N MET A 220 -12.60 -20.28 3.13
CA MET A 220 -11.18 -20.13 3.48
C MET A 220 -10.89 -18.77 4.12
N PHE A 221 -11.45 -17.69 3.57
CA PHE A 221 -11.30 -16.36 4.14
C PHE A 221 -11.90 -16.27 5.55
N LEU A 222 -13.13 -16.75 5.73
CA LEU A 222 -13.78 -16.80 7.03
C LEU A 222 -13.02 -17.67 8.04
N ALA A 223 -12.47 -18.81 7.60
CA ALA A 223 -11.64 -19.67 8.43
C ALA A 223 -10.36 -18.96 8.88
N ALA A 224 -9.70 -18.22 7.98
CA ALA A 224 -8.51 -17.44 8.32
C ALA A 224 -8.81 -16.36 9.37
N VAL A 225 -9.90 -15.58 9.17
CA VAL A 225 -10.34 -14.56 10.13
C VAL A 225 -10.69 -15.18 11.48
N THR A 226 -11.43 -16.29 11.47
CA THR A 226 -11.82 -16.99 12.69
C THR A 226 -10.61 -17.55 13.43
N SER A 227 -9.64 -18.08 12.68
CA SER A 227 -8.39 -18.57 13.26
C SER A 227 -7.57 -17.45 13.91
N MET A 228 -7.48 -16.27 13.28
CA MET A 228 -6.82 -15.11 13.87
C MET A 228 -7.47 -14.72 15.20
N ILE A 229 -8.80 -14.56 15.22
CA ILE A 229 -9.55 -14.22 16.45
C ILE A 229 -9.33 -15.29 17.52
N MET A 230 -9.35 -16.57 17.15
CA MET A 230 -9.13 -17.68 18.08
C MET A 230 -7.74 -17.62 18.71
N PHE A 231 -6.69 -17.38 17.92
CA PHE A 231 -5.32 -17.27 18.43
C PHE A 231 -5.12 -16.00 19.28
N ASP A 232 -5.75 -14.89 18.92
CA ASP A 232 -5.71 -13.66 19.72
C ASP A 232 -6.37 -13.85 21.09
N ILE A 233 -7.53 -14.52 21.14
CA ILE A 233 -8.21 -14.86 22.38
C ILE A 233 -7.35 -15.81 23.22
N ALA A 234 -6.80 -16.87 22.61
CA ALA A 234 -5.93 -17.82 23.31
C ALA A 234 -4.70 -17.11 23.89
N GLY A 235 -4.06 -16.23 23.11
CA GLY A 235 -2.93 -15.42 23.54
C GLY A 235 -3.29 -14.46 24.69
N LEU A 236 -4.47 -13.83 24.63
CA LEU A 236 -4.97 -12.97 25.70
C LEU A 236 -5.19 -13.73 27.00
N VAL A 237 -5.83 -14.91 26.93
CA VAL A 237 -6.09 -15.77 28.08
C VAL A 237 -4.78 -16.25 28.70
N LEU A 238 -3.82 -16.73 27.90
CA LEU A 238 -2.50 -17.15 28.37
C LEU A 238 -1.74 -16.02 29.06
N ARG A 239 -1.85 -14.79 28.55
CA ARG A 239 -1.28 -13.60 29.18
C ARG A 239 -1.93 -13.28 30.53
N CYS A 240 -3.25 -13.45 30.67
CA CYS A 240 -3.92 -13.30 31.97
C CYS A 240 -3.44 -14.31 33.02
N PHE A 241 -2.98 -15.49 32.60
CA PHE A 241 -2.38 -16.51 33.46
C PHE A 241 -0.86 -16.35 33.66
N GLY A 242 -0.26 -15.27 33.17
CA GLY A 242 1.16 -14.95 33.38
C GLY A 242 2.12 -15.63 32.39
N VAL A 243 1.63 -16.27 31.33
CA VAL A 243 2.47 -16.87 30.28
C VAL A 243 2.79 -15.82 29.23
N ALA A 244 4.01 -15.27 29.25
CA ALA A 244 4.44 -14.21 28.33
C ALA A 244 5.08 -14.73 27.02
N ASP A 245 5.62 -15.96 27.02
CA ASP A 245 6.49 -16.48 25.96
C ASP A 245 5.79 -17.46 25.01
N VAL A 246 4.51 -17.24 24.72
CA VAL A 246 3.70 -18.18 23.89
C VAL A 246 4.25 -18.34 22.46
N TYR A 247 4.96 -17.35 21.93
CA TYR A 247 5.41 -17.30 20.53
C TYR A 247 6.93 -17.25 20.32
N ASN A 248 7.74 -17.44 21.36
CA ASN A 248 9.22 -17.39 21.22
C ASN A 248 9.82 -18.59 20.45
N GLY A 249 9.03 -19.64 20.18
CA GLY A 249 9.48 -20.86 19.50
C GLY A 249 8.77 -21.19 18.19
N VAL A 250 7.89 -20.32 17.69
CA VAL A 250 7.27 -20.50 16.37
C VAL A 250 8.18 -19.81 15.34
N PRO A 251 8.80 -20.56 14.41
CA PRO A 251 9.71 -20.00 13.42
C PRO A 251 9.05 -18.94 12.53
#